data_AF-A0A383VAW6-F1
#
_entry.id   AF-A0A383VAW6-F1
#
_cell.length_a   1.000
_cell.length_b   1.000
_cell.length_c   1.000
_cell.angle_alpha   90.00
_cell.angle_beta   90.00
_cell.angle_gamma   90.00
#
_symmetry.space_group_name_H-M   'P 1'
#
loop_
_entity.id
_entity.type
_entity.pdbx_description
1 polymer ?
#
loop_
_entity_poly.entity_id
_entity_poly.type
_entity_poly.pdbx_seq_one_letter_code
_entity_poly.pdbx_strand_id
1 'polypeptide(L)'
;MLASRTCRLNTTRSTASAGARAICPLRSPALQQRRCVAARGLGKDVVEGWLDLAKLVASEGSKAKSPYEELAYQIGRDVYVDIAGWHLFLRDMSAVPGLKMSQALATKLGPEVAGSRRGLLESDVAAVLKKIPVELGAGKTRVSLFEVMPSMCVSDLVKILDDYARNA
;
A
#
# COMPACT_ATOMS: atom_id res chain seq x y z
N MET A 1 9.34 -58.06 16.82
CA MET A 1 10.78 -57.91 17.11
C MET A 1 11.02 -56.43 17.44
N LEU A 2 10.78 -55.97 18.67
CA LEU A 2 11.63 -55.97 19.88
C LEU A 2 12.82 -54.98 19.87
N ALA A 3 12.82 -54.17 20.94
CA ALA A 3 13.86 -53.34 21.57
C ALA A 3 14.19 -51.98 20.90
N SER A 4 13.81 -50.84 21.48
CA SER A 4 14.22 -50.21 22.76
C SER A 4 15.71 -49.85 22.84
N ARG A 5 16.00 -48.54 22.92
CA ARG A 5 17.08 -47.98 23.76
C ARG A 5 16.89 -46.46 23.94
N THR A 6 16.32 -46.13 25.08
CA THR A 6 16.36 -44.83 25.76
C THR A 6 17.80 -44.47 26.15
N CYS A 7 18.20 -43.21 26.03
CA CYS A 7 19.39 -42.70 26.70
C CYS A 7 19.00 -41.58 27.68
N ARG A 8 19.67 -41.62 28.83
CA ARG A 8 19.17 -41.27 30.17
C ARG A 8 19.79 -39.95 30.62
N LEU A 9 18.98 -39.13 31.29
CA LEU A 9 19.38 -37.95 32.08
C LEU A 9 20.44 -38.36 33.11
N ASN A 10 21.45 -37.52 33.32
CA ASN A 10 22.34 -37.65 34.46
C ASN A 10 22.22 -36.43 35.38
N THR A 11 21.81 -36.74 36.61
CA THR A 11 21.76 -35.88 37.78
C THR A 11 23.10 -35.97 38.49
N THR A 12 23.67 -34.82 38.89
CA THR A 12 24.59 -34.77 40.03
C THR A 12 24.16 -33.63 40.95
N ARG A 13 23.73 -34.02 42.15
CA ARG A 13 23.41 -33.17 43.29
C ARG A 13 24.65 -33.17 44.19
N SER A 14 25.11 -32.02 44.65
CA SER A 14 25.97 -31.95 45.84
C SER A 14 25.72 -30.65 46.62
N THR A 15 25.98 -30.74 47.91
CA THR A 15 25.34 -30.09 49.06
C THR A 15 26.06 -28.84 49.58
N ALA A 16 25.29 -27.96 50.25
CA ALA A 16 25.55 -27.16 51.49
C ALA A 16 27.02 -26.93 51.96
N SER A 17 27.47 -25.83 52.58
CA SER A 17 26.91 -24.65 53.28
C SER A 17 28.08 -23.70 53.66
N ALA A 18 27.76 -22.56 54.27
CA ALA A 18 28.54 -21.71 55.20
C ALA A 18 28.81 -20.29 54.68
N GLY A 19 28.43 -19.32 55.52
CA GLY A 19 28.21 -17.93 55.15
C GLY A 19 29.42 -17.01 55.26
N ALA A 20 29.24 -15.82 54.68
CA ALA A 20 29.93 -14.60 55.06
C ALA A 20 29.07 -13.41 54.61
N ARG A 21 28.86 -12.46 55.53
CA ARG A 21 28.25 -11.15 55.28
C ARG A 21 29.12 -10.34 54.32
N ALA A 22 28.52 -9.73 53.30
CA ALA A 22 29.02 -8.48 52.72
C ALA A 22 27.87 -7.69 52.11
N ILE A 23 27.74 -6.45 52.57
CA ILE A 23 26.80 -5.42 52.12
C ILE A 23 27.35 -4.82 50.82
N CYS A 24 26.54 -4.71 49.76
CA CYS A 24 26.72 -3.73 48.68
C CYS A 24 25.36 -3.52 47.97
N PRO A 25 24.74 -2.33 48.05
CA PRO A 25 23.54 -1.99 47.31
C PRO A 25 23.88 -1.09 46.11
N LEU A 26 23.99 -1.64 44.90
CA LEU A 26 24.09 -0.86 43.64
C LEU A 26 23.47 -1.72 42.52
N ARG A 27 22.27 -1.40 42.02
CA ARG A 27 21.94 -0.37 41.00
C ARG A 27 21.95 -0.92 39.56
N SER A 28 20.72 -1.10 39.03
CA SER A 28 20.29 -1.03 37.60
C SER A 28 20.23 -2.33 36.77
N PRO A 29 19.53 -2.31 35.61
CA PRO A 29 18.32 -3.11 35.42
C PRO A 29 18.50 -4.12 34.27
N ALA A 30 17.43 -4.87 34.02
CA ALA A 30 17.27 -5.80 32.91
C ALA A 30 17.96 -5.34 31.61
N LEU A 31 18.80 -6.22 31.07
CA LEU A 31 19.22 -6.21 29.67
C LEU A 31 17.96 -6.38 28.80
N GLN A 32 17.30 -5.26 28.56
CA GLN A 32 16.28 -5.13 27.55
C GLN A 32 16.96 -5.40 26.22
N GLN A 33 16.63 -6.56 25.65
CA GLN A 33 17.04 -6.94 24.30
C GLN A 33 16.78 -5.75 23.38
N ARG A 34 17.86 -5.12 22.92
CA ARG A 34 17.83 -4.18 21.81
C ARG A 34 17.43 -5.01 20.59
N ARG A 35 16.13 -5.14 20.36
CA ARG A 35 15.62 -5.47 19.04
C ARG A 35 16.01 -4.29 18.16
N CYS A 36 16.98 -4.54 17.28
CA CYS A 36 17.25 -3.70 16.14
C CYS A 36 15.91 -3.46 15.43
N VAL A 37 15.40 -2.23 15.50
CA VAL A 37 14.29 -1.81 14.66
C VAL A 37 14.86 -1.80 13.25
N ALA A 38 14.58 -2.89 12.52
CA ALA A 38 14.87 -2.97 11.10
C ALA A 38 14.28 -1.72 10.44
N ALA A 39 15.12 -1.00 9.70
CA ALA A 39 14.73 0.16 8.93
C ALA A 39 13.50 -0.21 8.08
N ARG A 40 12.36 0.40 8.41
CA ARG A 40 11.12 0.25 7.66
C ARG A 40 11.35 0.80 6.27
N GLY A 41 11.24 -0.06 5.26
CA GLY A 41 11.22 0.35 3.87
C GLY A 41 9.95 1.14 3.59
N LEU A 42 10.04 2.47 3.73
CA LEU A 42 8.95 3.44 3.62
C LEU A 42 8.15 3.37 2.30
N GLY A 43 8.64 2.65 1.29
CA GLY A 43 8.00 2.52 -0.01
C GLY A 43 7.07 1.32 -0.19
N LYS A 44 7.19 0.26 0.63
CA LYS A 44 6.36 -0.96 0.46
C LYS A 44 4.98 -0.81 1.10
N ASP A 45 4.92 -0.16 2.25
CA ASP A 45 3.67 0.00 3.03
C ASP A 45 2.63 0.88 2.30
N VAL A 46 3.07 1.85 1.48
CA VAL A 46 2.16 2.74 0.72
C VAL A 46 1.55 2.02 -0.48
N VAL A 47 2.35 1.19 -1.16
CA VAL A 47 1.88 0.36 -2.27
C VAL A 47 0.91 -0.70 -1.75
N GLU A 48 1.22 -1.35 -0.62
CA GLU A 48 0.30 -2.28 0.03
C GLU A 48 -1.01 -1.60 0.44
N GLY A 49 -0.97 -0.40 1.02
CA GLY A 49 -2.19 0.34 1.40
C GLY A 49 -3.05 0.79 0.22
N TRP A 50 -2.46 1.01 -0.96
CA TRP A 50 -3.25 1.26 -2.18
C TRP A 50 -3.81 -0.04 -2.77
N LEU A 51 -3.04 -1.13 -2.76
CA LEU A 51 -3.46 -2.45 -3.22
C LEU A 51 -4.54 -3.08 -2.32
N ASP A 52 -4.53 -2.83 -1.01
CA ASP A 52 -5.56 -3.34 -0.09
C ASP A 52 -6.94 -2.75 -0.40
N LEU A 53 -7.00 -1.52 -0.91
CA LEU A 53 -8.24 -0.89 -1.34
C LEU A 53 -8.72 -1.43 -2.68
N ALA A 54 -7.80 -1.75 -3.59
CA ALA A 54 -8.14 -2.50 -4.78
C ALA A 54 -8.64 -3.92 -4.43
N LYS A 55 -8.05 -4.55 -3.40
CA LYS A 55 -8.48 -5.85 -2.88
C LYS A 55 -9.82 -5.78 -2.16
N LEU A 56 -10.13 -4.68 -1.48
CA LEU A 56 -11.45 -4.45 -0.88
C LEU A 56 -12.53 -4.39 -1.98
N VAL A 57 -12.26 -3.62 -3.04
CA VAL A 57 -13.15 -3.54 -4.21
C VAL A 57 -13.21 -4.86 -5.00
N ALA A 58 -12.13 -5.64 -5.04
CA ALA A 58 -12.09 -6.93 -5.74
C ALA A 58 -12.66 -8.10 -4.91
N SER A 59 -12.59 -8.04 -3.58
CA SER A 59 -13.09 -9.08 -2.66
C SER A 59 -14.62 -9.04 -2.54
N GLU A 60 -15.24 -7.92 -2.86
CA GLU A 60 -16.69 -7.81 -2.96
C GLU A 60 -17.14 -8.33 -4.34
N GLY A 61 -17.08 -9.65 -4.50
CA GLY A 61 -17.30 -10.41 -5.74
C GLY A 61 -18.71 -10.35 -6.32
N SER A 62 -19.26 -9.16 -6.51
CA SER A 62 -20.56 -8.94 -7.14
C SER A 62 -20.57 -7.58 -7.82
N LYS A 63 -20.08 -7.51 -9.07
CA LYS A 63 -20.29 -6.43 -10.08
C LYS A 63 -20.71 -5.09 -9.45
N ALA A 64 -19.92 -4.57 -8.52
CA ALA A 64 -20.34 -3.44 -7.72
C ALA A 64 -20.16 -2.21 -8.61
N LYS A 65 -21.28 -1.63 -9.03
CA LYS A 65 -21.29 -0.24 -9.51
C LYS A 65 -20.74 0.59 -8.35
N SER A 66 -19.47 0.97 -8.45
CA SER A 66 -18.87 1.90 -7.49
C SER A 66 -19.71 3.18 -7.47
N PRO A 67 -19.87 3.86 -6.32
CA PRO A 67 -20.66 5.10 -6.25
C PRO A 67 -20.14 6.21 -7.20
N TYR A 68 -18.88 6.09 -7.64
CA TYR A 68 -18.22 7.00 -8.58
C TYR A 68 -18.07 6.39 -9.98
N GLU A 69 -19.02 5.58 -10.44
CA GLU A 69 -18.94 4.92 -11.77
C GLU A 69 -18.93 5.92 -12.93
N GLU A 70 -19.74 6.99 -12.85
CA GLU A 70 -19.76 8.04 -13.87
C GLU A 70 -18.41 8.76 -13.96
N LEU A 71 -17.82 9.10 -12.81
CA LEU A 71 -16.48 9.65 -12.73
C LEU A 71 -15.44 8.68 -13.31
N ALA A 72 -15.53 7.38 -12.98
CA ALA A 72 -14.64 6.36 -13.50
C ALA A 72 -14.75 6.19 -15.03
N TYR A 73 -15.93 6.40 -15.59
CA TYR A 73 -16.17 6.34 -17.02
C TYR A 73 -15.52 7.52 -17.75
N GLN A 74 -15.68 8.75 -17.23
CA GLN A 74 -15.07 9.96 -17.80
C GLN A 74 -13.54 9.90 -17.73
N ILE A 75 -12.99 9.56 -16.56
CA ILE A 75 -11.53 9.37 -16.38
C ILE A 75 -11.00 8.30 -17.34
N GLY A 76 -11.70 7.18 -17.49
CA GLY A 76 -11.28 6.09 -18.35
C GLY A 76 -11.25 6.41 -19.84
N ARG A 77 -12.01 7.42 -20.29
CA ARG A 77 -12.12 7.83 -21.69
C ARG A 77 -11.09 8.85 -22.10
N ASP A 78 -10.83 9.83 -21.25
CA ASP A 78 -10.04 11.01 -21.63
C ASP A 78 -8.59 10.92 -21.15
N VAL A 79 -8.34 10.15 -20.08
CA VAL A 79 -7.01 10.01 -19.49
C VAL A 79 -6.32 8.75 -20.02
N TYR A 80 -5.11 8.94 -20.52
CA TYR A 80 -4.25 7.89 -21.06
C TYR A 80 -2.82 8.01 -20.54
N VAL A 81 -2.10 6.92 -20.69
CA VAL A 81 -0.68 6.79 -20.40
C VAL A 81 0.07 6.72 -21.73
N ASP A 82 1.24 7.36 -21.83
CA ASP A 82 2.08 7.32 -23.03
C ASP A 82 3.36 6.53 -22.76
N ILE A 83 3.53 5.42 -23.47
CA ILE A 83 4.74 4.61 -23.42
C ILE A 83 5.26 4.43 -24.83
N ALA A 84 6.36 5.10 -25.15
CA ALA A 84 6.99 5.03 -26.47
C ALA A 84 6.03 5.35 -27.64
N GLY A 85 5.10 6.30 -27.45
CA GLY A 85 4.11 6.73 -28.44
C GLY A 85 2.82 5.90 -28.42
N TRP A 86 2.67 4.97 -27.47
CA TRP A 86 1.46 4.19 -27.30
C TRP A 86 0.54 4.90 -26.31
N HIS A 87 -0.65 5.29 -26.77
CA HIS A 87 -1.69 5.86 -25.93
C HIS A 87 -2.57 4.74 -25.34
N LEU A 88 -2.31 4.40 -24.08
CA LEU A 88 -3.05 3.36 -23.35
C LEU A 88 -4.04 4.02 -22.40
N PHE A 89 -5.32 3.90 -22.70
CA PHE A 89 -6.38 4.49 -21.89
C PHE A 89 -6.56 3.78 -20.55
N LEU A 90 -6.89 4.53 -19.51
CA LEU A 90 -7.10 3.98 -18.16
C LEU A 90 -8.27 2.99 -18.07
N ARG A 91 -9.22 3.04 -19.02
CA ARG A 91 -10.31 2.06 -19.13
C ARG A 91 -9.84 0.65 -19.51
N ASP A 92 -8.74 0.59 -20.27
CA ASP A 92 -8.16 -0.65 -20.82
C ASP A 92 -7.04 -1.17 -19.90
N MET A 93 -6.51 -0.30 -19.04
CA MET A 93 -5.54 -0.64 -18.01
C MET A 93 -6.20 -1.29 -16.79
N SER A 94 -5.68 -2.44 -16.37
CA SER A 94 -6.05 -3.08 -15.11
C SER A 94 -4.99 -2.82 -14.05
N ALA A 95 -5.41 -2.33 -12.88
CA ALA A 95 -4.55 -2.09 -11.73
C ALA A 95 -4.21 -3.39 -10.98
N VAL A 96 -5.23 -4.25 -10.87
CA VAL A 96 -5.21 -5.55 -10.21
C VAL A 96 -6.06 -6.47 -11.11
N PRO A 97 -5.79 -7.79 -11.17
CA PRO A 97 -6.68 -8.72 -11.86
C PRO A 97 -8.14 -8.51 -11.40
N GLY A 98 -8.99 -8.09 -12.34
CA GLY A 98 -10.41 -7.83 -12.10
C GLY A 98 -10.80 -6.37 -11.81
N LEU A 99 -9.85 -5.45 -11.64
CA LEU A 99 -10.15 -4.03 -11.39
C LEU A 99 -9.48 -3.09 -12.41
N LYS A 100 -10.30 -2.26 -13.05
CA LYS A 100 -9.85 -1.20 -13.96
C LYS A 100 -9.19 -0.06 -13.17
N MET A 101 -8.12 0.50 -13.74
CA MET A 101 -7.39 1.61 -13.12
C MET A 101 -8.29 2.84 -12.94
N SER A 102 -9.15 3.14 -13.91
CA SER A 102 -10.08 4.28 -13.82
C SER A 102 -11.04 4.18 -12.63
N GLN A 103 -11.52 2.98 -12.32
CA GLN A 103 -12.41 2.74 -11.18
C GLN A 103 -11.69 2.87 -9.84
N ALA A 104 -10.44 2.38 -9.76
CA ALA A 104 -9.59 2.56 -8.59
C ALA A 104 -9.34 4.05 -8.31
N LEU A 105 -9.03 4.84 -9.34
CA LEU A 105 -8.80 6.28 -9.21
C LEU A 105 -10.06 7.03 -8.76
N ALA A 106 -11.21 6.75 -9.38
CA ALA A 106 -12.47 7.39 -9.01
C ALA A 106 -12.85 7.11 -7.55
N THR A 107 -12.59 5.90 -7.06
CA THR A 107 -12.85 5.54 -5.65
C THR A 107 -11.94 6.28 -4.67
N LYS A 108 -10.70 6.60 -5.09
CA LYS A 108 -9.73 7.35 -4.27
C LYS A 108 -9.98 8.84 -4.29
N LEU A 109 -10.28 9.40 -5.46
CA LEU A 109 -10.45 10.83 -5.66
C LEU A 109 -11.88 11.29 -5.34
N GLY A 110 -12.87 10.42 -5.47
CA GLY A 110 -14.27 10.73 -5.21
C GLY A 110 -14.54 11.33 -3.81
N PRO A 111 -14.01 10.74 -2.72
CA PRO A 111 -14.12 11.33 -1.39
C PRO A 111 -13.42 12.68 -1.24
N GLU A 112 -12.28 12.87 -1.91
CA GLU A 112 -11.53 14.13 -1.89
C GLU A 112 -12.31 15.24 -2.59
N VAL A 113 -13.03 14.93 -3.68
CA VAL A 113 -13.96 15.85 -4.34
C VAL A 113 -15.12 16.22 -3.41
N ALA A 114 -15.76 15.23 -2.78
CA ALA A 114 -16.92 15.45 -1.92
C ALA A 114 -16.59 16.19 -0.61
N GLY A 115 -15.41 15.95 -0.05
CA GLY A 115 -14.95 16.56 1.20
C GLY A 115 -14.33 17.96 1.03
N SER A 116 -13.80 18.28 -0.15
CA SER A 116 -13.08 19.53 -0.39
C SER A 116 -14.00 20.66 -0.84
N ARG A 117 -14.40 21.53 0.09
CA ARG A 117 -15.16 22.75 -0.21
C ARG A 117 -14.40 23.77 -1.08
N ARG A 118 -13.08 23.59 -1.28
CA ARG A 118 -12.18 24.56 -1.92
C ARG A 118 -11.79 24.20 -3.36
N GLY A 119 -12.31 23.12 -3.93
CA GLY A 119 -11.84 22.59 -5.22
C GLY A 119 -10.52 21.82 -5.07
N LEU A 120 -10.23 20.95 -6.03
CA LEU A 120 -9.04 20.10 -5.99
C LEU A 120 -7.85 20.78 -6.66
N LEU A 121 -6.73 20.87 -5.94
CA LEU A 121 -5.50 21.39 -6.51
C LEU A 121 -4.78 20.30 -7.29
N GLU A 122 -4.12 20.71 -8.38
CA GLU A 122 -3.29 19.82 -9.20
C GLU A 122 -2.20 19.13 -8.36
N SER A 123 -1.66 19.80 -7.33
CA SER A 123 -0.68 19.24 -6.42
C SER A 123 -1.20 18.03 -5.64
N ASP A 124 -2.48 18.04 -5.26
CA ASP A 124 -3.09 16.97 -4.47
C ASP A 124 -3.35 15.75 -5.35
N VAL A 125 -3.84 15.98 -6.58
CA VAL A 125 -4.01 14.95 -7.60
C VAL A 125 -2.66 14.33 -7.96
N ALA A 126 -1.62 15.15 -8.18
CA ALA A 126 -0.27 14.68 -8.44
C ALA A 126 0.29 13.83 -7.28
N ALA A 127 0.02 14.22 -6.03
CA ALA A 127 0.44 13.45 -4.86
C ALA A 127 -0.25 12.08 -4.77
N VAL A 128 -1.51 11.98 -5.19
CA VAL A 128 -2.22 10.69 -5.28
C VAL A 128 -1.64 9.83 -6.40
N LEU A 129 -1.42 10.40 -7.59
CA LEU A 129 -0.89 9.68 -8.75
C LEU A 129 0.52 9.13 -8.52
N LYS A 130 1.37 9.85 -7.78
CA LYS A 130 2.73 9.39 -7.41
C LYS A 130 2.73 8.17 -6.50
N LYS A 131 1.66 7.95 -5.72
CA LYS A 131 1.54 6.80 -4.81
C LYS A 131 1.18 5.51 -5.53
N ILE A 132 0.74 5.59 -6.78
CA ILE A 132 0.26 4.44 -7.55
C ILE A 132 1.39 3.90 -8.41
N PRO A 133 1.98 2.74 -8.08
CA PRO A 133 2.99 2.13 -8.91
C PRO A 133 2.34 1.41 -10.10
N VAL A 134 2.97 1.55 -11.26
CA VAL A 134 2.67 0.85 -12.50
C VAL A 134 3.85 -0.06 -12.83
N GLU A 135 3.57 -1.35 -12.97
CA GLU A 135 4.57 -2.32 -13.40
C GLU A 135 4.66 -2.35 -14.93
N LEU A 136 5.86 -2.11 -15.45
CA LEU A 136 6.16 -2.15 -16.87
C LEU A 136 7.07 -3.33 -17.19
N GLY A 137 6.90 -3.90 -18.39
CA GLY A 137 7.75 -4.99 -18.90
C GLY A 137 7.63 -6.28 -18.09
N ALA A 138 6.44 -6.62 -17.61
CA ALA A 138 6.16 -7.78 -16.75
C ALA A 138 6.95 -7.76 -15.41
N GLY A 139 6.93 -6.60 -14.74
CA GLY A 139 7.53 -6.43 -13.40
C GLY A 139 9.02 -6.07 -13.40
N LYS A 140 9.63 -5.85 -14.57
CA LYS A 140 11.04 -5.43 -14.69
C LYS A 140 11.27 -4.02 -14.16
N THR A 141 10.30 -3.14 -14.36
CA THR A 141 10.39 -1.74 -13.94
C THR A 141 9.10 -1.34 -13.25
N ARG A 142 9.22 -0.63 -12.13
CA ARG A 142 8.10 -0.02 -11.43
C ARG A 142 8.24 1.48 -11.52
N VAL A 143 7.26 2.13 -12.15
CA VAL A 143 7.23 3.57 -12.34
C VAL A 143 5.93 4.09 -11.74
N SER A 144 5.94 5.28 -11.13
CA SER A 144 4.68 5.85 -10.62
C SER A 144 3.78 6.28 -11.78
N LEU A 145 2.46 6.17 -11.61
CA LEU A 145 1.49 6.53 -12.64
C LEU A 145 1.68 7.97 -13.13
N PHE A 146 2.09 8.88 -12.24
CA PHE A 146 2.40 10.27 -12.56
C PHE A 146 3.52 10.43 -13.60
N GLU A 147 4.56 9.59 -13.55
CA GLU A 147 5.73 9.69 -14.43
C GLU A 147 5.47 9.13 -15.84
N VAL A 148 4.52 8.20 -15.96
CA VAL A 148 4.16 7.59 -17.26
C VAL A 148 3.05 8.38 -17.97
N MET A 149 2.35 9.24 -17.24
CA MET A 149 1.23 10.01 -17.77
C MET A 149 1.73 11.36 -18.32
N PRO A 150 1.27 11.79 -19.51
CA PRO A 150 1.63 13.11 -20.02
C PRO A 150 0.99 14.20 -19.15
N SER A 151 1.66 15.36 -19.04
CA SER A 151 1.19 16.48 -18.21
C SER A 151 -0.20 16.99 -18.61
N MET A 152 -0.52 16.94 -19.91
CA MET A 152 -1.85 17.29 -20.44
C MET A 152 -2.97 16.49 -19.77
N CYS A 153 -2.76 15.18 -19.61
CA CYS A 153 -3.73 14.30 -18.96
C CYS A 153 -3.90 14.58 -17.46
N VAL A 154 -2.87 15.11 -16.79
CA VAL A 154 -3.00 15.54 -15.38
C VAL A 154 -3.93 16.75 -15.30
N SER A 155 -3.75 17.73 -16.17
CA SER A 155 -4.62 18.90 -16.23
C SER A 155 -6.05 18.54 -16.61
N ASP A 156 -6.24 17.60 -17.55
CA ASP A 156 -7.57 17.14 -17.95
C ASP A 156 -8.25 16.35 -16.82
N LEU A 157 -7.50 15.56 -16.05
CA LEU A 157 -8.03 14.89 -14.85
C LEU A 157 -8.55 15.90 -13.82
N VAL A 158 -7.84 17.01 -13.58
CA VAL A 158 -8.31 18.07 -12.67
C VAL A 158 -9.62 18.69 -13.17
N LYS A 159 -9.72 18.98 -14.48
CA LYS A 159 -10.96 19.52 -15.07
C LYS A 159 -12.14 18.56 -14.90
N ILE A 160 -11.93 17.27 -15.18
CA ILE A 160 -12.96 16.23 -15.02
C ILE A 160 -13.45 16.17 -13.57
N LEU A 161 -12.54 16.27 -12.60
CA LEU A 161 -12.88 16.27 -11.18
C LEU A 161 -13.67 17.52 -10.78
N ASP A 162 -13.28 18.70 -11.27
CA ASP A 162 -14.01 19.95 -11.03
C ASP A 162 -15.40 19.93 -11.68
N ASP A 163 -15.51 19.42 -12.90
CA ASP A 163 -16.79 19.28 -13.60
C ASP A 163 -17.69 18.26 -12.89
N TYR A 164 -17.13 17.15 -12.40
CA TYR A 164 -17.87 16.21 -11.56
C TYR A 164 -18.34 16.87 -10.26
N ALA A 165 -17.49 17.66 -9.59
CA ALA A 165 -17.85 18.38 -8.36
C ALA A 165 -18.99 19.38 -8.55
N ARG A 166 -19.09 19.99 -9.74
CA ARG A 166 -20.17 20.92 -10.09
C ARG A 166 -21.50 20.22 -10.38
N ASN A 167 -21.43 18.98 -10.88
CA ASN A 167 -22.58 18.18 -11.28
C ASN A 167 -23.03 17.17 -10.22
N ALA A 168 -22.27 17.00 -9.13
CA ALA A 168 -22.55 16.13 -7.99
C ALA A 168 -23.40 16.84 -6.93
#